data_AF-A0A7K3HID7-F1
#
_entry.id   AF-A0A7K3HID7-F1
#
_cell.length_a   1.000
_cell.length_b   1.000
_cell.length_c   1.000
_cell.angle_alpha   90.00
_cell.angle_beta   90.00
_cell.angle_gamma   90.00
#
_symmetry.space_group_name_H-M   'P 1'
#
loop_
_entity.id
_entity.type
_entity.pdbx_description
1 polymer ?
#
loop_
_entity_poly.entity_id
_entity_poly.type
_entity_poly.pdbx_seq_one_letter_code
_entity_poly.pdbx_strand_id
1 'polypeptide(L)'
;RLRLAVAQTALLSSLVAGTPAPDGFDRVRLAVQSRALVRKRTGVIAKVAPELPEILGPRFRAEFEDYARNRPLTGGHRQDALDFAAHVLSPAGPRLEPAVRRRLGRWWRER
;
A
#
# COMPACT_ATOMS: atom_id res chain seq x y z
N ARG A 1 -16.88 16.54 22.30
CA ARG A 1 -17.06 15.55 21.20
C ARG A 1 -16.20 15.88 19.98
N LEU A 2 -16.24 17.11 19.45
CA LEU A 2 -15.43 17.52 18.29
C LEU A 2 -13.91 17.30 18.48
N ARG A 3 -13.35 17.68 19.63
CA ARG A 3 -11.92 17.45 19.94
C ARG A 3 -11.49 15.98 19.86
N LEU A 4 -12.35 15.06 20.31
CA LEU A 4 -12.08 13.62 20.25
C LEU A 4 -12.10 13.11 18.81
N ALA A 5 -13.10 13.52 18.02
CA ALA A 5 -13.20 13.14 16.61
C ALA A 5 -11.97 13.62 15.81
N VAL A 6 -11.52 14.85 16.06
CA VAL A 6 -10.31 15.40 15.43
C VAL A 6 -9.06 14.58 15.80
N ALA A 7 -8.89 14.25 17.09
CA ALA A 7 -7.75 13.45 17.55
C ALA A 7 -7.75 12.03 16.97
N GLN A 8 -8.93 11.39 16.86
CA GLN A 8 -9.07 10.06 16.25
C GLN A 8 -8.73 10.09 14.75
N THR A 9 -9.21 11.10 14.03
CA THR A 9 -8.87 11.28 12.61
C THR A 9 -7.38 11.54 12.44
N ALA A 10 -6.78 12.39 13.27
CA ALA A 10 -5.34 12.66 13.21
C ALA A 10 -4.51 11.38 13.48
N LEU A 11 -4.92 10.57 14.46
CA LEU A 11 -4.28 9.29 14.75
C LEU A 11 -4.41 8.33 13.56
N LEU A 12 -5.61 8.18 13.01
CA LEU A 12 -5.84 7.31 11.84
C LEU A 12 -4.98 7.75 10.65
N SER A 13 -4.99 9.04 10.33
CA SER A 13 -4.17 9.62 9.26
C SER A 13 -2.67 9.36 9.47
N SER A 14 -2.18 9.42 10.72
CA SER A 14 -0.77 9.13 11.00
C SER A 14 -0.41 7.66 10.74
N LEU A 15 -1.37 6.76 10.95
CA LEU A 15 -1.19 5.32 10.76
C LEU A 15 -1.24 4.88 9.30
N VAL A 16 -2.10 5.50 8.48
CA VAL A 16 -2.38 5.01 7.11
C VAL A 16 -1.99 5.97 5.98
N ALA A 17 -1.79 7.25 6.27
CA ALA A 17 -1.47 8.29 5.28
C ALA A 17 -0.11 8.98 5.53
N GLY A 18 0.63 8.55 6.55
CA GLY A 18 1.96 9.08 6.84
C GLY A 18 1.97 10.52 7.38
N THR A 19 0.85 11.01 7.91
CA THR A 19 0.82 12.32 8.57
C THR A 19 1.62 12.29 9.87
N PRO A 20 2.09 13.44 10.39
CA PRO A 20 2.78 13.49 11.68
C PRO A 20 1.98 12.83 12.81
N ALA A 21 2.71 12.26 13.78
CA ALA A 21 2.12 11.76 15.01
C ALA A 21 1.38 12.89 15.76
N PRO A 22 0.12 12.71 16.19
CA PRO A 22 -0.56 13.69 17.02
C PRO A 22 0.11 13.82 18.39
N ASP A 23 -0.11 14.97 19.05
CA ASP A 23 0.41 15.22 20.40
C ASP A 23 -0.03 14.12 21.39
N GLY A 24 0.88 13.74 22.28
CA GLY A 24 0.66 12.68 23.26
C GLY A 24 0.84 11.25 22.73
N PHE A 25 1.12 11.06 21.44
CA PHE A 25 1.44 9.75 20.87
C PHE A 25 2.94 9.58 20.60
N ASP A 26 3.44 8.39 20.93
CA ASP A 26 4.82 8.00 20.64
C ASP A 26 4.99 7.73 19.14
N ARG A 27 5.79 8.58 18.48
CA ARG A 27 6.12 8.49 17.05
C ARG A 27 6.74 7.14 16.66
N VAL A 28 7.61 6.58 17.49
CA VAL A 28 8.30 5.32 17.21
C VAL A 28 7.31 4.16 17.28
N ARG A 29 6.45 4.14 18.30
CA ARG A 29 5.38 3.12 18.41
C ARG A 29 4.39 3.21 17.27
N LEU A 30 4.00 4.42 16.86
CA LEU A 30 3.12 4.61 15.70
C LEU A 30 3.78 4.09 14.42
N ALA A 31 5.07 4.36 14.19
CA ALA A 31 5.77 3.84 13.03
C ALA A 31 5.79 2.29 12.98
N VAL A 32 5.90 1.63 14.15
CA VAL A 32 5.77 0.16 14.24
C VAL A 32 4.37 -0.29 13.81
N GLN A 33 3.32 0.39 14.29
CA GLN A 33 1.93 0.07 13.93
C GLN A 33 1.64 0.31 12.45
N SER A 34 2.08 1.43 11.88
CA SER A 34 1.93 1.72 10.44
C SER A 34 2.55 0.62 9.59
N ARG A 35 3.76 0.14 9.94
CA ARG A 35 4.42 -0.98 9.25
C ARG A 35 3.63 -2.29 9.38
N ALA A 36 3.05 -2.57 10.54
CA ALA A 36 2.21 -3.75 10.75
C ALA A 36 0.93 -3.70 9.90
N LEU A 37 0.28 -2.54 9.81
CA LEU A 37 -0.90 -2.33 8.96
C LEU A 37 -0.57 -2.50 7.47
N VAL A 38 0.55 -1.94 7.02
CA VAL A 38 1.04 -2.11 5.65
C VAL A 38 1.29 -3.60 5.35
N ARG A 39 2.02 -4.33 6.21
CA ARG A 39 2.25 -5.78 6.06
C ARG A 39 0.95 -6.59 6.01
N LYS A 40 -0.04 -6.22 6.84
CA LYS A 40 -1.37 -6.84 6.83
C LYS A 40 -2.04 -6.62 5.47
N ARG A 41 -2.02 -5.38 4.96
CA ARG A 41 -2.56 -5.04 3.64
C ARG A 41 -1.85 -5.81 2.52
N THR A 42 -0.52 -5.90 2.54
CA THR A 42 0.26 -6.73 1.59
C THR A 42 -0.23 -8.18 1.57
N GLY A 43 -0.45 -8.76 2.75
CA GLY A 43 -0.97 -10.13 2.87
C GLY A 43 -2.41 -10.29 2.36
N VAL A 44 -3.25 -9.27 2.51
CA VAL A 44 -4.60 -9.27 1.93
C VAL A 44 -4.54 -9.15 0.40
N ILE A 45 -3.71 -8.26 -0.15
CA ILE A 45 -3.58 -8.10 -1.60
C ILE A 45 -3.01 -9.36 -2.26
N ALA A 46 -2.05 -10.04 -1.63
CA ALA A 46 -1.57 -11.34 -2.10
C ALA A 46 -2.69 -12.40 -2.23
N LYS A 47 -3.77 -12.28 -1.44
CA LYS A 47 -4.93 -13.18 -1.52
C LYS A 47 -5.98 -12.71 -2.52
N VAL A 48 -6.20 -11.39 -2.62
CA VAL A 48 -7.20 -10.80 -3.51
C VAL A 48 -6.76 -10.81 -4.97
N ALA A 49 -5.45 -10.68 -5.22
CA ALA A 49 -4.82 -10.65 -6.53
C ALA A 49 -3.56 -11.54 -6.52
N PRO A 50 -3.72 -12.88 -6.43
CA PRO A 50 -2.61 -13.83 -6.33
C PRO A 50 -1.66 -13.81 -7.53
N GLU A 51 -2.09 -13.30 -8.68
CA GLU A 51 -1.24 -13.16 -9.86
C GLU A 51 -0.15 -12.08 -9.65
N LEU A 52 -0.35 -11.09 -8.77
CA LEU A 52 0.66 -10.06 -8.49
C LEU A 52 1.95 -10.64 -7.90
N PRO A 53 1.92 -11.45 -6.83
CA PRO A 53 3.13 -12.14 -6.35
C PRO A 53 3.69 -13.15 -7.36
N GLU A 54 2.87 -13.78 -8.21
CA GLU A 54 3.37 -14.65 -9.28
C GLU A 54 4.13 -13.88 -10.38
N ILE A 55 3.68 -12.66 -10.70
CA ILE A 55 4.27 -11.82 -11.74
C ILE A 55 5.52 -11.11 -11.22
N LEU A 56 5.44 -10.50 -10.04
CA LEU A 56 6.51 -9.69 -9.45
C LEU A 56 7.50 -10.53 -8.62
N GLY A 57 7.15 -11.78 -8.31
CA GLY A 57 8.00 -12.71 -7.59
C GLY A 57 8.46 -12.16 -6.22
N PRO A 58 9.73 -12.38 -5.83
CA PRO A 58 10.26 -11.93 -4.54
C PRO A 58 10.15 -10.42 -4.30
N ARG A 59 10.03 -9.61 -5.36
CA ARG A 59 9.92 -8.15 -5.24
C ARG A 59 8.54 -7.70 -4.77
N PHE A 60 7.49 -8.49 -4.98
CA PHE A 60 6.11 -8.11 -4.69
C PHE A 60 5.94 -7.47 -3.32
N ARG A 61 6.46 -8.11 -2.26
CA ARG A 61 6.28 -7.63 -0.90
C ARG A 61 6.95 -6.28 -0.68
N ALA A 62 8.20 -6.13 -1.10
CA ALA A 62 8.95 -4.89 -0.92
C ALA A 62 8.31 -3.74 -1.69
N GLU A 63 7.93 -3.96 -2.95
CA GLU A 63 7.32 -2.94 -3.81
C GLU A 63 5.94 -2.54 -3.28
N PHE A 64 5.12 -3.50 -2.82
CA PHE A 64 3.81 -3.19 -2.25
C PHE A 64 3.93 -2.45 -0.92
N GLU A 65 4.84 -2.87 -0.03
CA GLU A 65 5.04 -2.21 1.26
C GLU A 65 5.57 -0.77 1.08
N ASP A 66 6.39 -0.50 0.05
CA ASP A 66 6.81 0.85 -0.30
C ASP A 66 5.65 1.68 -0.87
N TYR A 67 4.90 1.11 -1.82
CA TYR A 67 3.71 1.73 -2.41
C TYR A 67 2.69 2.16 -1.34
N ALA A 68 2.42 1.30 -0.36
CA ALA A 68 1.37 1.49 0.62
C ALA A 68 1.78 2.35 1.82
N ARG A 69 3.08 2.63 2.02
CA ARG A 69 3.62 3.27 3.24
C ARG A 69 2.90 4.56 3.63
N ASN A 70 2.56 5.38 2.64
CA ASN A 70 1.93 6.69 2.82
C ASN A 70 0.64 6.85 1.99
N ARG A 71 0.00 5.73 1.61
CA ARG A 71 -1.18 5.74 0.76
C ARG A 71 -2.34 5.07 1.49
N PRO A 72 -3.37 5.81 1.96
CA PRO A 72 -4.52 5.19 2.61
C PRO A 72 -5.30 4.29 1.63
N LEU A 73 -6.05 3.33 2.17
CA LEU A 73 -6.95 2.50 1.38
C LEU A 73 -8.26 3.26 1.16
N THR A 74 -8.55 3.64 -0.08
CA THR A 74 -9.73 4.47 -0.43
C THR A 74 -10.80 3.73 -1.24
N GLY A 75 -10.41 2.79 -2.10
CA GLY A 75 -11.31 2.08 -3.04
C GLY A 75 -11.53 0.59 -2.75
N GLY A 76 -11.11 0.10 -1.58
CA GLY A 76 -11.15 -1.34 -1.24
C GLY A 76 -10.04 -2.16 -1.92
N HIS A 77 -9.92 -3.43 -1.54
CA HIS A 77 -8.73 -4.24 -1.86
C HIS A 77 -8.55 -4.58 -3.35
N ARG A 78 -9.64 -4.70 -4.13
CA ARG A 78 -9.52 -4.94 -5.58
C ARG A 78 -8.97 -3.71 -6.30
N GLN A 79 -9.55 -2.53 -6.03
CA GLN A 79 -9.06 -1.27 -6.59
C GLN A 79 -7.60 -1.01 -6.19
N ASP A 80 -7.26 -1.28 -4.93
CA ASP A 80 -5.90 -1.15 -4.42
C ASP A 80 -4.87 -2.01 -5.17
N ALA A 81 -5.24 -3.24 -5.55
CA ALA A 81 -4.39 -4.09 -6.38
C ALA A 81 -4.16 -3.49 -7.79
N LEU A 82 -5.21 -2.90 -8.39
CA LEU A 82 -5.12 -2.23 -9.69
C LEU A 82 -4.29 -0.96 -9.62
N ASP A 83 -4.48 -0.15 -8.58
CA ASP A 83 -3.74 1.08 -8.35
C ASP A 83 -2.25 0.81 -8.09
N PHE A 84 -1.95 -0.27 -7.34
CA PHE A 84 -0.58 -0.74 -7.16
C PHE A 84 0.06 -1.14 -8.50
N ALA A 85 -0.64 -1.94 -9.32
CA ALA A 85 -0.12 -2.34 -10.63
C ALA A 85 0.10 -1.12 -11.55
N ALA A 86 -0.84 -0.17 -11.56
CA ALA A 86 -0.71 1.08 -12.29
C ALA A 86 0.51 1.89 -11.81
N HIS A 87 0.73 1.98 -10.50
CA HIS A 87 1.91 2.63 -9.93
C HIS A 87 3.21 1.96 -10.38
N VAL A 88 3.27 0.62 -10.33
CA VAL A 88 4.45 -0.14 -10.75
C VAL A 88 4.74 0.02 -12.25
N LEU A 89 3.69 0.12 -13.08
CA LEU A 89 3.81 0.31 -14.53
C LEU A 89 4.15 1.77 -14.92
N SER A 90 3.92 2.72 -14.02
CA SER A 90 4.17 4.15 -14.25
C SER A 90 5.66 4.47 -14.45
N PRO A 91 6.00 5.64 -15.04
CA PRO A 91 7.40 6.08 -15.14
C PRO A 91 8.12 6.22 -13.80
N ALA A 92 7.38 6.49 -12.72
CA ALA A 92 7.91 6.57 -11.36
C ALA A 92 7.99 5.21 -10.64
N GLY A 93 7.56 4.13 -11.30
CA GLY A 93 7.62 2.78 -10.78
C GLY A 93 9.04 2.19 -10.81
N PRO A 94 9.25 1.04 -10.16
CA PRO A 94 10.54 0.37 -10.15
C PRO A 94 10.93 -0.11 -11.55
N ARG A 95 12.25 -0.19 -11.81
CA ARG A 95 12.75 -0.84 -13.03
C ARG A 95 12.45 -2.35 -12.96
N LEU A 96 11.68 -2.83 -13.93
CA LEU A 96 11.32 -4.23 -14.09
C LEU A 96 11.91 -4.80 -15.38
N GLU A 97 12.14 -6.11 -15.39
CA GLU A 97 12.45 -6.83 -16.62
C GLU A 97 11.33 -6.65 -17.66
N PRO A 98 11.64 -6.45 -18.95
CA PRO A 98 10.63 -6.20 -19.97
C PRO A 98 9.52 -7.26 -20.02
N ALA A 99 9.86 -8.53 -19.78
CA ALA A 99 8.88 -9.62 -19.74
C ALA A 99 7.90 -9.50 -18.56
N VAL A 100 8.40 -9.18 -17.37
CA VAL A 100 7.59 -8.96 -16.17
C VAL A 100 6.67 -7.76 -16.37
N ARG A 101 7.21 -6.64 -16.88
CA ARG A 101 6.43 -5.43 -17.18
C ARG A 101 5.29 -5.72 -18.17
N ARG A 102 5.55 -6.50 -19.23
CA ARG A 102 4.52 -6.91 -20.19
C ARG A 102 3.45 -7.80 -19.56
N ARG A 103 3.84 -8.77 -18.72
CA ARG A 103 2.90 -9.66 -18.04
C ARG A 103 2.01 -8.88 -17.07
N LEU A 104 2.58 -7.98 -16.27
CA LEU A 104 1.84 -7.09 -15.38
C LEU A 104 0.88 -6.17 -16.17
N GLY A 105 1.35 -5.59 -17.27
CA GLY A 105 0.52 -4.74 -18.13
C GLY A 105 -0.63 -5.46 -18.84
N ARG A 106 -0.50 -6.76 -19.13
CA ARG A 106 -1.64 -7.57 -19.60
C ARG A 106 -2.64 -7.82 -18.49
N TRP A 107 -2.18 -8.33 -17.34
CA TRP A 107 -3.03 -8.55 -16.17
C TRP A 107 -3.83 -7.30 -15.79
N TRP A 108 -3.19 -6.12 -15.80
CA TRP A 108 -3.84 -4.86 -15.47
C TRP A 108 -4.92 -4.41 -16.46
N ARG A 109 -4.78 -4.75 -17.75
CA ARG A 109 -5.79 -4.39 -18.78
C ARG A 109 -6.96 -5.35 -18.84
N GLU A 110 -6.81 -6.56 -18.31
CA GLU A 110 -7.82 -7.62 -18.32
C GLU A 110 -8.76 -7.55 -17.10
N ARG A 111 -8.62 -6.53 -16.24
CA ARG A 111 -9.36 -6.35 -14.98
C ARG A 111 -9.93 -4.95 -14.89
#